data_AF-A0A260ZSL4-F1
#
_entry.id   AF-A0A260ZSL4-F1
#
_cell.length_a   1.000
_cell.length_b   1.000
_cell.length_c   1.000
_cell.angle_alpha   90.00
_cell.angle_beta   90.00
_cell.angle_gamma   90.00
#
_symmetry.space_group_name_H-M   'P 1'
#
loop_
_entity.id
_entity.type
_entity.pdbx_description
1 polymer ?
#
loop_
_entity_poly.entity_id
_entity_poly.type
_entity_poly.pdbx_seq_one_letter_code
_entity_poly.pdbx_strand_id
1 'polypeptide(L)'
;MAPSKSREGKKEQPKTNRRKASATSKMTAPANPLSDGHAPTELAEQLAKPKNRNQMYDMVKGHAASTVPEFLKYLPENVRLPIPLRDNRRFKIGPDEEFFPGQYIRMEGAEYIIVQAPTKKNYPLIWRAVQQDRVKMVVCLCHDDQMSNSDDSKCFTYFPTEPEQTMEVEHKKGKYTLVCKSREGLSMGATKYEVEITDSEAVVEKNSDDPNAVNEKTRKVLVFHMNTWTGQKPETGNVLEQAQNVALFFREVKKHELNILRKSMENYVSPVLIQSFDAINRSAIGWVALMLLRDVEKRECFDVPNLMKLIMKSRMGSISTYYQFCFCMAVCLHIGKDVKWCENDCNNALTELTAKFGDRKLNELGNVAV
;
A
#
# COMPACT_ATOMS: atom_id res chain seq x y z
N MET A 1 -47.96 -55.13 67.97
CA MET A 1 -49.34 -54.59 68.00
C MET A 1 -49.41 -53.40 67.05
N ALA A 2 -50.13 -53.54 65.94
CA ALA A 2 -50.72 -52.40 65.20
C ALA A 2 -52.10 -52.09 65.84
N PRO A 3 -52.69 -50.88 65.76
CA PRO A 3 -53.22 -50.24 64.52
C PRO A 3 -52.89 -48.72 64.43
N SER A 4 -52.83 -48.01 63.29
CA SER A 4 -53.68 -47.80 62.10
C SER A 4 -54.53 -46.50 62.14
N LYS A 5 -54.50 -45.81 60.97
CA LYS A 5 -55.39 -44.77 60.39
C LYS A 5 -54.91 -43.30 60.50
N SER A 6 -54.97 -42.44 59.49
CA SER A 6 -55.20 -42.55 58.03
C SER A 6 -55.02 -41.17 57.36
N ARG A 7 -54.27 -41.14 56.25
CA ARG A 7 -54.31 -40.31 55.02
C ARG A 7 -55.41 -39.25 54.80
N GLU A 8 -54.98 -38.09 54.27
CA GLU A 8 -55.41 -37.38 53.04
C GLU A 8 -54.58 -36.08 52.93
N GLY A 9 -54.04 -35.54 51.83
CA GLY A 9 -53.91 -35.86 50.42
C GLY A 9 -53.29 -34.59 49.79
N LYS A 10 -52.22 -34.67 48.98
CA LYS A 10 -51.75 -33.53 48.17
C LYS A 10 -50.96 -33.98 46.94
N LYS A 11 -51.47 -33.54 45.79
CA LYS A 11 -50.98 -33.79 44.42
C LYS A 11 -49.55 -33.27 44.23
N GLU A 12 -48.70 -34.09 43.60
CA GLU A 12 -47.40 -33.68 43.07
C GLU A 12 -47.58 -32.86 41.77
N GLN A 13 -46.99 -31.67 41.75
CA GLN A 13 -46.61 -30.95 40.53
C GLN A 13 -45.16 -30.48 40.72
N PRO A 14 -44.22 -30.82 39.83
CA PRO A 14 -42.86 -30.33 39.93
C PRO A 14 -42.76 -28.90 39.42
N LYS A 15 -42.26 -28.01 40.27
CA LYS A 15 -41.99 -26.59 39.99
C LYS A 15 -40.92 -26.47 38.90
N THR A 16 -41.23 -25.66 37.88
CA THR A 16 -40.35 -25.24 36.79
C THR A 16 -39.26 -24.29 37.30
N ASN A 17 -38.00 -24.75 37.28
CA ASN A 17 -36.83 -23.89 37.40
C ASN A 17 -36.15 -23.77 36.04
N ARG A 18 -36.41 -22.66 35.36
CA ARG A 18 -35.79 -22.28 34.08
C ARG A 18 -34.34 -21.84 34.36
N ARG A 19 -33.39 -22.76 34.27
CA ARG A 19 -31.94 -22.46 34.17
C ARG A 19 -31.41 -22.91 32.82
N LYS A 20 -30.67 -21.98 32.20
CA LYS A 20 -30.09 -22.02 30.86
C LYS A 20 -29.31 -23.31 30.61
N ALA A 21 -29.62 -23.99 29.52
CA ALA A 21 -28.82 -25.10 29.01
C ALA A 21 -27.51 -24.57 28.43
N SER A 22 -26.40 -25.03 29.01
CA SER A 22 -25.05 -24.99 28.45
C SER A 22 -24.99 -25.91 27.24
N ALA A 23 -24.74 -25.35 26.04
CA ALA A 23 -24.42 -26.15 24.87
C ALA A 23 -22.92 -26.46 24.85
N THR A 24 -22.62 -27.76 24.90
CA THR A 24 -21.31 -28.39 24.88
C THR A 24 -20.58 -28.14 23.56
N SER A 25 -19.27 -27.91 23.66
CA SER A 25 -18.34 -27.73 22.56
C SER A 25 -18.33 -28.93 21.59
N LYS A 26 -18.55 -28.66 20.31
CA LYS A 26 -17.95 -29.45 19.22
C LYS A 26 -16.85 -28.60 18.59
N MET A 27 -15.61 -28.95 18.87
CA MET A 27 -14.47 -28.54 18.06
C MET A 27 -14.56 -29.29 16.73
N THR A 28 -15.05 -28.59 15.72
CA THR A 28 -14.75 -28.88 14.32
C THR A 28 -13.86 -27.74 13.85
N ALA A 29 -12.58 -28.03 13.62
CA ALA A 29 -11.71 -27.14 12.88
C ALA A 29 -12.28 -26.98 11.46
N PRO A 30 -12.50 -25.76 10.95
CA PRO A 30 -12.67 -25.56 9.53
C PRO A 30 -11.31 -25.19 8.94
N ALA A 31 -10.95 -25.89 7.86
CA ALA A 31 -9.91 -25.49 6.93
C ALA A 31 -10.06 -24.02 6.57
N ASN A 32 -8.97 -23.24 6.54
CA ASN A 32 -8.95 -21.85 6.07
C ASN A 32 -9.68 -21.73 4.72
N PRO A 33 -10.88 -21.13 4.63
CA PRO A 33 -11.21 -20.37 3.46
C PRO A 33 -10.44 -19.04 3.59
N LEU A 34 -10.12 -18.44 2.46
CA LEU A 34 -9.68 -17.04 2.43
C LEU A 34 -10.67 -16.21 3.25
N SER A 35 -10.17 -15.40 4.18
CA SER A 35 -10.97 -14.51 5.05
C SER A 35 -12.09 -13.85 4.25
N ASP A 36 -13.35 -14.19 4.55
CA ASP A 36 -14.49 -13.40 4.10
C ASP A 36 -14.26 -11.98 4.65
N GLY A 37 -13.93 -11.04 3.77
CA GLY A 37 -13.61 -9.68 4.18
C GLY A 37 -14.82 -9.02 4.83
N HIS A 38 -14.59 -8.11 5.77
CA HIS A 38 -15.68 -7.38 6.42
C HIS A 38 -16.41 -6.49 5.42
N ALA A 39 -17.74 -6.42 5.55
CA ALA A 39 -18.52 -5.41 4.85
C ALA A 39 -18.14 -4.00 5.34
N PRO A 40 -18.21 -2.96 4.49
CA PRO A 40 -17.93 -1.58 4.88
C PRO A 40 -18.70 -1.12 6.13
N THR A 41 -19.97 -1.54 6.26
CA THR A 41 -20.85 -1.21 7.39
C THR A 41 -20.29 -1.74 8.72
N GLU A 42 -19.80 -2.99 8.74
CA GLU A 42 -19.22 -3.60 9.93
C GLU A 42 -17.93 -2.88 10.36
N LEU A 43 -17.09 -2.52 9.38
CA LEU A 43 -15.89 -1.74 9.63
C LEU A 43 -16.24 -0.33 10.14
N ALA A 44 -17.26 0.31 9.57
CA ALA A 44 -17.73 1.62 10.01
C ALA A 44 -18.19 1.59 11.48
N GLU A 45 -18.97 0.59 11.87
CA GLU A 45 -19.39 0.38 13.26
C GLU A 45 -18.20 0.14 14.20
N GLN A 46 -17.19 -0.61 13.75
CA GLN A 46 -15.96 -0.81 14.52
C GLN A 46 -15.20 0.51 14.70
N LEU A 47 -15.07 1.33 13.65
CA LEU A 47 -14.32 2.59 13.68
C LEU A 47 -15.01 3.68 14.51
N ALA A 48 -16.34 3.65 14.62
CA ALA A 48 -17.11 4.64 15.39
C ALA A 48 -16.64 4.73 16.87
N LYS A 49 -16.23 3.61 17.47
CA LYS A 49 -15.80 3.56 18.88
C LYS A 49 -14.27 3.80 18.99
N PRO A 50 -13.80 4.82 19.74
CA PRO A 50 -12.36 5.09 19.90
C PRO A 50 -11.55 3.91 20.46
N LYS A 51 -12.15 3.17 21.41
CA LYS A 51 -11.52 1.97 22.00
C LYS A 51 -11.23 0.90 20.94
N ASN A 52 -12.16 0.70 20.01
CA ASN A 52 -12.03 -0.30 18.96
C ASN A 52 -10.93 0.09 17.97
N ARG A 53 -10.80 1.37 17.60
CA ARG A 53 -9.70 1.86 16.73
C ARG A 53 -8.32 1.57 17.32
N ASN A 54 -8.14 1.88 18.61
CA ASN A 54 -6.89 1.58 19.30
C ASN A 54 -6.61 0.09 19.33
N GLN A 55 -7.63 -0.72 19.64
CA GLN A 55 -7.51 -2.18 19.65
C GLN A 55 -7.14 -2.71 18.25
N MET A 56 -7.76 -2.21 17.19
CA MET A 56 -7.42 -2.58 15.81
C MET A 56 -5.98 -2.23 15.47
N TYR A 57 -5.53 -1.02 15.80
CA TYR A 57 -4.13 -0.63 15.59
C TYR A 57 -3.18 -1.52 16.40
N ASP A 58 -3.49 -1.78 17.68
CA ASP A 58 -2.71 -2.64 18.56
C ASP A 58 -2.62 -4.09 18.03
N MET A 59 -3.68 -4.58 17.38
CA MET A 59 -3.71 -5.90 16.75
C MET A 59 -2.82 -6.00 15.51
N VAL A 60 -2.62 -4.90 14.76
CA VAL A 60 -1.85 -4.93 13.52
C VAL A 60 -0.41 -4.40 13.66
N LYS A 61 -0.15 -3.47 14.59
CA LYS A 61 1.15 -2.77 14.74
C LYS A 61 2.34 -3.72 14.90
N GLY A 62 2.14 -4.85 15.56
CA GLY A 62 3.19 -5.86 15.78
C GLY A 62 3.68 -6.52 14.49
N HIS A 63 2.90 -6.49 13.40
CA HIS A 63 3.29 -7.13 12.13
C HIS A 63 4.37 -6.36 11.36
N ALA A 64 4.55 -5.07 11.64
CA ALA A 64 5.58 -4.24 11.02
C ALA A 64 6.92 -4.26 11.79
N ALA A 65 6.97 -4.88 12.97
CA ALA A 65 8.14 -4.90 13.82
C ALA A 65 9.29 -5.75 13.23
N SER A 66 10.53 -5.31 13.45
CA SER A 66 11.74 -6.00 13.03
C SER A 66 12.92 -5.70 13.96
N THR A 67 13.91 -6.59 13.97
CA THR A 67 15.19 -6.41 14.66
C THR A 67 16.16 -5.63 13.77
N VAL A 68 16.33 -4.34 14.07
CA VAL A 68 17.19 -3.41 13.33
C VAL A 68 18.71 -3.63 13.51
N PRO A 69 19.24 -3.99 14.71
CA PRO A 69 20.68 -3.98 14.95
C PRO A 69 21.52 -4.88 14.05
N GLU A 70 20.96 -6.00 13.58
CA GLU A 70 21.66 -6.92 12.67
C GLU A 70 21.69 -6.40 11.23
N PHE A 71 20.60 -5.75 10.78
CA PHE A 71 20.52 -5.13 9.46
C PHE A 71 21.51 -3.96 9.32
N LEU A 72 21.68 -3.15 10.37
CA LEU A 72 22.60 -2.01 10.37
C LEU A 72 24.06 -2.41 10.12
N LYS A 73 24.48 -3.61 10.55
CA LYS A 73 25.85 -4.10 10.33
C LYS A 73 26.20 -4.30 8.87
N TYR A 74 25.20 -4.50 8.01
CA TYR A 74 25.35 -4.80 6.59
C TYR A 74 24.70 -3.75 5.69
N LEU A 75 24.37 -2.57 6.23
CA LEU A 75 23.71 -1.51 5.47
C LEU A 75 24.67 -0.98 4.39
N PRO A 76 24.32 -1.09 3.10
CA PRO A 76 25.18 -0.59 2.04
C PRO A 76 25.29 0.95 2.08
N GLU A 77 26.48 1.48 1.78
CA GLU A 77 26.78 2.93 1.87
C GLU A 77 25.89 3.82 0.99
N ASN A 78 25.26 3.23 -0.03
CA ASN A 78 24.38 3.94 -0.96
C ASN A 78 22.91 3.99 -0.50
N VAL A 79 22.60 3.52 0.71
CA VAL A 79 21.25 3.54 1.29
C VAL A 79 21.03 4.80 2.13
N ARG A 80 19.93 5.52 1.86
CA ARG A 80 19.57 6.72 2.63
C ARG A 80 19.06 6.39 4.03
N LEU A 81 18.05 5.53 4.12
CA LEU A 81 17.38 5.21 5.38
C LEU A 81 17.55 3.73 5.72
N PRO A 82 17.94 3.41 6.96
CA PRO A 82 18.17 2.03 7.41
C PRO A 82 16.85 1.30 7.69
N ILE A 83 16.05 1.07 6.65
CA ILE A 83 14.75 0.41 6.76
C ILE A 83 14.94 -1.07 6.43
N PRO A 84 14.68 -1.98 7.38
CA PRO A 84 14.87 -3.41 7.17
C PRO A 84 14.06 -3.95 5.98
N LEU A 85 14.66 -4.87 5.24
CA LEU A 85 14.05 -5.61 4.13
C LEU A 85 14.08 -7.11 4.42
N ARG A 86 13.15 -7.86 3.83
CA ARG A 86 13.25 -9.32 3.82
C ARG A 86 14.00 -9.75 2.56
N ASP A 87 15.13 -10.42 2.73
CA ASP A 87 16.00 -10.79 1.60
C ASP A 87 15.32 -11.65 0.54
N ASN A 88 14.44 -12.56 0.95
CA ASN A 88 13.69 -13.43 0.03
C ASN A 88 12.66 -12.69 -0.83
N ARG A 89 12.39 -11.42 -0.55
CA ARG A 89 11.51 -10.54 -1.33
C ARG A 89 12.23 -9.28 -1.80
N ARG A 90 13.53 -9.17 -1.51
CA ARG A 90 14.32 -8.00 -1.88
C ARG A 90 14.24 -7.79 -3.38
N PHE A 91 14.08 -6.54 -3.75
CA PHE A 91 14.17 -6.10 -5.11
C PHE A 91 15.64 -6.21 -5.56
N LYS A 92 15.95 -7.21 -6.40
CA LYS A 92 17.31 -7.53 -6.85
C LYS A 92 17.51 -7.02 -8.27
N ILE A 93 18.40 -6.06 -8.40
CA ILE A 93 18.84 -5.53 -9.69
C ILE A 93 20.32 -5.89 -9.82
N GLY A 94 20.64 -6.89 -10.64
CA GLY A 94 22.03 -7.30 -10.83
C GLY A 94 22.66 -7.96 -9.59
N PRO A 95 24.00 -7.88 -9.45
CA PRO A 95 24.75 -8.43 -8.32
C PRO A 95 24.38 -7.76 -6.99
N ASP A 96 24.70 -8.41 -5.87
CA ASP A 96 24.34 -7.93 -4.53
C ASP A 96 24.94 -6.56 -4.17
N GLU A 97 26.04 -6.17 -4.82
CA GLU A 97 26.68 -4.85 -4.70
C GLU A 97 25.81 -3.70 -5.24
N GLU A 98 24.89 -3.98 -6.17
CA GLU A 98 23.94 -3.01 -6.74
C GLU A 98 22.67 -2.96 -5.88
N PHE A 99 22.85 -2.74 -4.59
CA PHE A 99 21.74 -2.69 -3.64
C PHE A 99 20.88 -1.45 -3.90
N PHE A 100 19.59 -1.69 -4.14
CA PHE A 100 18.56 -0.66 -4.14
C PHE A 100 17.51 -1.00 -3.08
N PRO A 101 17.14 -0.06 -2.17
CA PRO A 101 16.26 -0.34 -1.04
C PRO A 101 14.80 -0.53 -1.48
N GLY A 102 14.50 -1.71 -2.04
CA GLY A 102 13.21 -2.06 -2.59
C GLY A 102 12.75 -3.47 -2.25
N GLN A 103 11.47 -3.74 -2.44
CA GLN A 103 10.89 -5.06 -2.19
C GLN A 103 9.71 -5.34 -3.11
N TYR A 104 9.63 -6.58 -3.60
CA TYR A 104 8.44 -7.08 -4.29
C TYR A 104 7.33 -7.40 -3.29
N ILE A 105 6.12 -7.00 -3.62
CA ILE A 105 4.90 -7.31 -2.88
C ILE A 105 3.90 -7.92 -3.85
N ARG A 106 3.57 -9.19 -3.59
CA ARG A 106 2.67 -9.98 -4.41
C ARG A 106 1.40 -10.31 -3.63
N MET A 107 0.25 -10.11 -4.26
CA MET A 107 -1.03 -10.55 -3.73
C MET A 107 -1.97 -10.92 -4.89
N GLU A 108 -2.38 -12.18 -4.94
CA GLU A 108 -3.41 -12.69 -5.87
C GLU A 108 -3.16 -12.30 -7.33
N GLY A 109 -1.95 -12.59 -7.83
CA GLY A 109 -1.55 -12.32 -9.21
C GLY A 109 -1.26 -10.84 -9.53
N ALA A 110 -1.47 -9.91 -8.60
CA ALA A 110 -0.96 -8.55 -8.71
C ALA A 110 0.42 -8.44 -8.05
N GLU A 111 1.35 -7.80 -8.74
CA GLU A 111 2.71 -7.56 -8.26
C GLU A 111 3.02 -6.06 -8.23
N TYR A 112 3.64 -5.64 -7.14
CA TYR A 112 4.07 -4.27 -6.92
C TYR A 112 5.54 -4.27 -6.48
N ILE A 113 6.25 -3.20 -6.82
CA ILE A 113 7.61 -2.95 -6.32
C ILE A 113 7.55 -1.71 -5.45
N ILE A 114 7.86 -1.83 -4.16
CA ILE A 114 7.95 -0.67 -3.26
C ILE A 114 9.42 -0.33 -3.02
N VAL A 115 9.82 0.89 -3.36
CA VAL A 115 11.22 1.35 -3.28
C VAL A 115 11.35 2.68 -2.55
N GLN A 116 12.46 2.89 -1.83
CA GLN A 116 12.77 4.21 -1.28
C GLN A 116 13.12 5.20 -2.39
N ALA A 117 13.01 6.49 -2.08
CA ALA A 117 13.48 7.56 -2.95
C ALA A 117 14.93 7.30 -3.36
N PRO A 118 15.27 7.37 -4.66
CA PRO A 118 16.65 7.22 -5.08
C PRO A 118 17.53 8.36 -4.57
N THR A 119 18.81 8.08 -4.39
CA THR A 119 19.89 9.04 -4.16
C THR A 119 20.63 9.29 -5.47
N LYS A 120 21.47 10.32 -5.54
CA LYS A 120 22.33 10.56 -6.71
C LYS A 120 23.25 9.39 -7.04
N LYS A 121 23.61 8.56 -6.05
CA LYS A 121 24.49 7.40 -6.24
C LYS A 121 23.76 6.18 -6.81
N ASN A 122 22.45 6.04 -6.55
CA ASN A 122 21.72 4.80 -6.85
C ASN A 122 20.52 4.98 -7.79
N TYR A 123 20.20 6.21 -8.22
CA TYR A 123 19.09 6.46 -9.13
C TYR A 123 19.15 5.68 -10.46
N PRO A 124 20.30 5.30 -11.06
CA PRO A 124 20.28 4.50 -12.28
C PRO A 124 19.62 3.12 -12.08
N LEU A 125 19.63 2.61 -10.84
CA LEU A 125 19.03 1.33 -10.49
C LEU A 125 17.50 1.36 -10.67
N ILE A 126 16.82 2.50 -10.48
CA ILE A 126 15.37 2.58 -10.70
C ILE A 126 15.01 2.38 -12.17
N TRP A 127 15.83 2.84 -13.10
CA TRP A 127 15.58 2.67 -14.54
C TRP A 127 15.94 1.28 -15.03
N ARG A 128 16.97 0.68 -14.42
CA ARG A 128 17.24 -0.74 -14.63
C ARG A 128 16.11 -1.62 -14.12
N ALA A 129 15.45 -1.25 -13.02
CA ALA A 129 14.21 -1.88 -12.56
C ALA A 129 13.13 -1.85 -13.64
N VAL A 130 12.90 -0.65 -14.15
CA VAL A 130 11.87 -0.38 -15.13
C VAL A 130 12.09 -1.21 -16.40
N GLN A 131 13.34 -1.32 -16.84
CA GLN A 131 13.71 -2.14 -17.99
C GLN A 131 13.58 -3.64 -17.70
N GLN A 132 14.15 -4.13 -16.59
CA GLN A 132 14.17 -5.56 -16.21
C GLN A 132 12.76 -6.13 -16.05
N ASP A 133 11.90 -5.45 -15.29
CA ASP A 133 10.56 -5.95 -14.98
C ASP A 133 9.49 -5.40 -15.94
N ARG A 134 9.92 -4.72 -17.01
CA ARG A 134 9.06 -4.09 -18.03
C ARG A 134 7.99 -3.18 -17.40
N VAL A 135 8.35 -2.42 -16.37
CA VAL A 135 7.43 -1.55 -15.61
C VAL A 135 6.83 -0.52 -16.55
N LYS A 136 5.50 -0.54 -16.68
CA LYS A 136 4.74 0.43 -17.49
C LYS A 136 4.28 1.65 -16.68
N MET A 137 4.34 1.58 -15.34
CA MET A 137 3.85 2.61 -14.44
C MET A 137 4.71 2.78 -13.18
N VAL A 138 5.08 4.02 -12.89
CA VAL A 138 5.77 4.47 -11.68
C VAL A 138 4.89 5.46 -10.93
N VAL A 139 4.77 5.29 -9.61
CA VAL A 139 4.05 6.20 -8.71
C VAL A 139 5.05 6.84 -7.77
N CYS A 140 5.35 8.13 -7.98
CA CYS A 140 6.20 8.96 -7.14
C CYS A 140 5.34 9.66 -6.08
N LEU A 141 5.59 9.36 -4.81
CA LEU A 141 4.90 9.93 -3.65
C LEU A 141 5.81 10.84 -2.84
N CYS A 142 6.91 11.34 -3.41
CA CYS A 142 7.71 12.40 -2.79
C CYS A 142 7.03 13.75 -2.97
N HIS A 143 7.00 14.53 -1.89
CA HIS A 143 6.55 15.92 -1.96
C HIS A 143 7.63 16.77 -2.67
N ASP A 144 7.26 17.91 -3.24
CA ASP A 144 8.22 18.76 -3.98
C ASP A 144 9.42 19.18 -3.12
N ASP A 145 9.19 19.49 -1.85
CA ASP A 145 10.25 19.83 -0.90
C ASP A 145 11.24 18.68 -0.62
N GLN A 146 10.87 17.44 -0.97
CA GLN A 146 11.69 16.24 -0.83
C GLN A 146 12.43 15.88 -2.12
N MET A 147 12.29 16.65 -3.21
CA MET A 147 12.99 16.43 -4.47
C MET A 147 14.15 17.42 -4.62
N SER A 148 15.33 16.97 -5.09
CA SER A 148 16.47 17.84 -5.36
C SER A 148 17.49 17.18 -6.30
N ASN A 149 18.25 18.00 -7.04
CA ASN A 149 19.39 17.56 -7.86
C ASN A 149 20.74 17.68 -7.15
N SER A 150 20.78 18.41 -6.04
CA SER A 150 22.01 18.80 -5.35
C SER A 150 22.05 18.38 -3.88
N ASP A 151 20.90 18.15 -3.26
CA ASP A 151 20.80 17.78 -1.85
C ASP A 151 20.67 16.25 -1.71
N ASP A 152 21.75 15.60 -1.28
CA ASP A 152 21.82 14.14 -1.10
C ASP A 152 20.88 13.63 0.01
N SER A 153 20.39 14.50 0.90
CA SER A 153 19.38 14.14 1.90
C SER A 153 17.99 13.96 1.28
N LYS A 154 17.76 14.51 0.09
CA LYS A 154 16.49 14.48 -0.63
C LYS A 154 16.45 13.40 -1.71
N CYS A 155 15.26 13.14 -2.22
CA CYS A 155 15.04 12.31 -3.40
C CYS A 155 15.71 12.96 -4.61
N PHE A 156 16.64 12.24 -5.24
CA PHE A 156 17.26 12.73 -6.45
C PHE A 156 16.22 12.81 -7.57
N THR A 157 16.17 13.91 -8.33
CA THR A 157 15.26 13.99 -9.48
C THR A 157 15.72 13.05 -10.58
N TYR A 158 15.02 11.93 -10.72
CA TYR A 158 15.46 10.81 -11.55
C TYR A 158 14.68 10.68 -12.87
N PHE A 159 13.72 11.57 -13.15
CA PHE A 159 12.97 11.63 -14.39
C PHE A 159 12.85 13.09 -14.88
N PRO A 160 12.79 13.34 -16.20
CA PRO A 160 12.49 14.67 -16.73
C PRO A 160 11.04 15.06 -16.42
N THR A 161 10.81 16.33 -16.08
CA THR A 161 9.50 16.86 -15.66
C THR A 161 8.93 17.89 -16.63
N GLU A 162 9.70 18.38 -17.60
CA GLU A 162 9.21 19.30 -18.62
C GLU A 162 9.10 18.62 -19.99
N PRO A 163 8.09 18.94 -20.81
CA PRO A 163 7.98 18.39 -22.17
C PRO A 163 9.26 18.59 -22.99
N GLU A 164 9.66 17.55 -23.72
CA GLU A 164 10.90 17.45 -24.50
C GLU A 164 12.20 17.54 -23.69
N GLN A 165 12.12 17.69 -22.36
CA GLN A 165 13.30 17.61 -21.50
C GLN A 165 13.88 16.20 -21.57
N THR A 166 15.18 16.16 -21.82
CA THR A 166 15.96 14.92 -21.89
C THR A 166 16.84 14.77 -20.65
N MET A 167 16.94 13.54 -20.15
CA MET A 167 17.85 13.15 -19.07
C MET A 167 18.62 11.90 -19.50
N GLU A 168 19.95 11.95 -19.38
CA GLU A 168 20.81 10.79 -19.63
C GLU A 168 21.18 10.10 -18.30
N VAL A 169 21.10 8.78 -18.30
CA VAL A 169 21.39 7.95 -17.12
C VAL A 169 22.39 6.87 -17.50
N GLU A 170 23.65 7.09 -17.11
CA GLU A 170 24.74 6.13 -17.30
C GLU A 170 24.49 4.83 -16.51
N HIS A 171 24.76 3.68 -17.12
CA HIS A 171 24.81 2.38 -16.47
C HIS A 171 26.03 1.57 -16.96
N LYS A 172 26.35 0.46 -16.28
CA LYS A 172 27.59 -0.33 -16.50
C LYS A 172 27.94 -0.68 -17.95
N LYS A 173 26.95 -0.76 -18.84
CA LYS A 173 27.12 -1.22 -20.24
C LYS A 173 26.75 -0.16 -21.27
N GLY A 174 26.23 1.00 -20.88
CA GLY A 174 25.64 1.96 -21.80
C GLY A 174 24.89 3.07 -21.07
N LYS A 175 23.86 3.62 -21.71
CA LYS A 175 23.04 4.69 -21.11
C LYS A 175 21.55 4.51 -21.43
N TYR A 176 20.72 4.94 -20.48
CA TYR A 176 19.32 5.24 -20.73
C TYR A 176 19.17 6.70 -21.11
N THR A 177 18.42 6.97 -22.19
CA THR A 177 17.95 8.31 -22.55
C THR A 177 16.47 8.41 -22.22
N LEU A 178 16.13 9.31 -21.30
CA LEU A 178 14.77 9.56 -20.84
C LEU A 178 14.28 10.86 -21.44
N VAL A 179 13.11 10.86 -22.08
CA VAL A 179 12.48 12.05 -22.65
C VAL A 179 11.05 12.18 -22.12
N CYS A 180 10.73 13.31 -21.50
CA CYS A 180 9.35 13.59 -21.10
C CYS A 180 8.55 14.03 -22.33
N LYS A 181 7.67 13.17 -22.83
CA LYS A 181 6.83 13.44 -24.01
C LYS A 181 5.61 14.27 -23.70
N SER A 182 5.06 14.12 -22.50
CA SER A 182 3.93 14.92 -22.06
C SER A 182 3.91 15.10 -20.55
N ARG A 183 3.34 16.22 -20.14
CA ARG A 183 3.07 16.59 -18.75
C ARG A 183 1.61 17.01 -18.65
N GLU A 184 0.84 16.32 -17.83
CA GLU A 184 -0.57 16.59 -17.60
C GLU A 184 -0.79 16.84 -16.11
N GLY A 185 -1.26 18.04 -15.77
CA GLY A 185 -1.75 18.32 -14.43
C GLY A 185 -3.02 17.52 -14.16
N LEU A 186 -3.00 16.73 -13.10
CA LEU A 186 -4.17 16.01 -12.60
C LEU A 186 -4.88 16.87 -11.55
N SER A 187 -6.10 16.46 -11.19
CA SER A 187 -6.75 16.98 -10.00
C SER A 187 -5.91 16.70 -8.74
N MET A 188 -6.20 17.40 -7.65
CA MET A 188 -5.61 17.17 -6.33
C MET A 188 -4.13 17.54 -6.19
N GLY A 189 -3.60 18.35 -7.11
CA GLY A 189 -2.18 18.73 -7.13
C GLY A 189 -1.30 17.51 -7.35
N ALA A 190 -1.62 16.72 -8.36
CA ALA A 190 -0.77 15.65 -8.85
C ALA A 190 -0.44 15.91 -10.33
N THR A 191 0.61 15.28 -10.82
CA THR A 191 1.02 15.40 -12.23
C THR A 191 1.25 14.02 -12.81
N LYS A 192 0.83 13.81 -14.05
CA LYS A 192 1.13 12.63 -14.85
C LYS A 192 2.13 13.00 -15.93
N TYR A 193 3.18 12.21 -16.06
CA TYR A 193 4.19 12.35 -17.10
C TYR A 193 4.18 11.10 -17.99
N GLU A 194 4.29 11.29 -19.29
CA GLU A 194 4.66 10.21 -20.21
C GLU A 194 6.16 10.31 -20.48
N VAL A 195 6.93 9.37 -19.92
CA VAL A 195 8.39 9.32 -20.09
C VAL A 195 8.71 8.20 -21.08
N GLU A 196 9.40 8.56 -22.15
CA GLU A 196 9.99 7.60 -23.08
C GLU A 196 11.41 7.27 -22.62
N ILE A 197 11.68 5.98 -22.40
CA ILE A 197 13.01 5.46 -22.08
C ILE A 197 13.57 4.75 -23.30
N THR A 198 14.79 5.10 -23.70
CA THR A 198 15.56 4.40 -24.71
C THR A 198 16.83 3.82 -24.10
N ASP A 199 17.05 2.52 -24.23
CA ASP A 199 18.26 1.82 -23.78
C ASP A 199 19.24 1.70 -24.97
N SER A 200 20.49 2.17 -24.78
CA SER A 200 21.50 2.10 -25.84
C SER A 200 21.88 0.66 -26.22
N GLU A 201 21.78 -0.26 -25.26
CA GLU A 201 22.24 -1.65 -25.37
C GLU A 201 21.12 -2.64 -25.69
N ALA A 202 19.86 -2.20 -25.67
CA ALA A 202 18.74 -3.07 -25.98
C ALA A 202 18.77 -3.49 -27.47
N VAL A 203 18.82 -4.81 -27.68
CA VAL A 203 18.87 -5.42 -29.01
C VAL A 203 17.48 -5.37 -29.63
N VAL A 204 17.38 -4.80 -30.84
CA VAL A 204 16.15 -4.88 -31.64
C VAL A 204 16.12 -6.25 -32.31
N GLU A 205 15.20 -7.11 -31.91
CA GLU A 205 14.90 -8.32 -32.68
C GLU A 205 14.28 -7.90 -34.03
N LYS A 206 15.09 -7.92 -35.10
CA LYS A 206 14.70 -7.45 -36.44
C LYS A 206 13.69 -8.36 -37.18
N ASN A 207 13.11 -9.36 -36.52
CA ASN A 207 12.39 -10.46 -37.19
C ASN A 207 10.87 -10.49 -36.96
N SER A 208 10.24 -9.39 -36.58
CA SER A 208 8.78 -9.30 -36.64
C SER A 208 8.35 -8.30 -37.71
N ASP A 209 7.80 -8.81 -38.82
CA ASP A 209 7.01 -8.02 -39.80
C ASP A 209 5.66 -7.54 -39.21
N ASP A 210 5.52 -7.55 -37.87
CA ASP A 210 4.35 -7.03 -37.17
C ASP A 210 4.50 -5.50 -37.00
N PRO A 211 3.65 -4.68 -37.64
CA PRO A 211 3.65 -3.24 -37.44
C PRO A 211 3.33 -2.80 -35.99
N ASN A 212 2.88 -3.72 -35.12
CA ASN A 212 2.69 -3.50 -33.69
C ASN A 212 3.83 -4.03 -32.81
N ALA A 213 4.93 -4.50 -33.41
CA ALA A 213 6.08 -4.99 -32.66
C ALA A 213 6.59 -3.91 -31.69
N VAL A 214 6.60 -4.25 -30.40
CA VAL A 214 7.13 -3.37 -29.36
C VAL A 214 8.63 -3.21 -29.62
N ASN A 215 9.06 -2.00 -29.97
CA ASN A 215 10.47 -1.69 -30.05
C ASN A 215 11.07 -1.86 -28.64
N GLU A 216 11.71 -3.00 -28.36
CA GLU A 216 12.24 -3.28 -27.01
C GLU A 216 13.30 -2.26 -26.58
N LYS A 217 13.89 -1.54 -27.55
CA LYS A 217 14.83 -0.45 -27.34
C LYS A 217 14.20 0.79 -26.72
N THR A 218 12.94 1.09 -27.06
CA THR A 218 12.26 2.32 -26.64
C THR A 218 10.90 2.00 -26.04
N ARG A 219 10.69 2.38 -24.78
CA ARG A 219 9.45 2.07 -24.04
C ARG A 219 8.83 3.33 -23.46
N LYS A 220 7.51 3.33 -23.35
CA LYS A 220 6.75 4.39 -22.67
C LYS A 220 6.44 3.97 -21.25
N VAL A 221 6.68 4.86 -20.30
CA VAL A 221 6.42 4.67 -18.87
C VAL A 221 5.59 5.85 -18.39
N LEU A 222 4.47 5.54 -17.74
CA LEU A 222 3.67 6.57 -17.07
C LEU A 222 4.23 6.82 -15.68
N VAL A 223 4.57 8.07 -15.38
CA VAL A 223 4.96 8.49 -14.03
C VAL A 223 3.83 9.33 -13.43
N PHE A 224 3.23 8.84 -12.34
CA PHE A 224 2.26 9.58 -11.55
C PHE A 224 2.95 10.16 -10.33
N HIS A 225 2.98 11.48 -10.21
CA HIS A 225 3.63 12.19 -9.10
C HIS A 225 2.59 12.94 -8.27
N MET A 226 2.39 12.50 -7.03
CA MET A 226 1.60 13.24 -6.05
C MET A 226 2.54 14.11 -5.21
N ASN A 227 2.80 15.32 -5.69
CA ASN A 227 3.80 16.21 -5.10
C ASN A 227 3.28 17.06 -3.93
N THR A 228 1.99 16.99 -3.61
CA THR A 228 1.35 17.71 -2.50
C THR A 228 1.26 16.92 -1.20
N TRP A 229 1.58 15.62 -1.20
CA TRP A 229 1.43 14.78 -0.01
C TRP A 229 2.73 14.66 0.79
N THR A 230 2.86 15.46 1.85
CA THR A 230 4.05 15.45 2.75
C THR A 230 4.24 14.14 3.50
N GLY A 231 3.16 13.36 3.67
CA GLY A 231 3.13 12.15 4.49
C GLY A 231 3.12 12.40 6.00
N GLN A 232 3.14 13.65 6.45
CA GLN A 232 3.03 14.02 7.86
C GLN A 232 1.60 14.44 8.21
N LYS A 233 1.30 14.51 9.51
CA LYS A 233 0.06 15.14 9.97
C LYS A 233 0.15 16.65 9.71
N PRO A 234 -0.77 17.24 8.93
CA PRO A 234 -0.81 18.68 8.76
C PRO A 234 -0.91 19.39 10.12
N GLU A 235 -0.11 20.44 10.31
CA GLU A 235 -0.18 21.30 11.51
C GLU A 235 -1.47 22.11 11.54
N THR A 236 -1.98 22.46 10.35
CA THR A 236 -3.23 23.19 10.12
C THR A 236 -3.98 22.59 8.94
N GLY A 237 -5.27 22.88 8.82
CA GLY A 237 -6.12 22.41 7.70
C GLY A 237 -6.84 21.09 7.97
N ASN A 238 -7.63 20.65 6.98
CA ASN A 238 -8.49 19.47 7.10
C ASN A 238 -7.77 18.21 6.60
N VAL A 239 -7.37 17.33 7.52
CA VAL A 239 -6.75 16.03 7.21
C VAL A 239 -7.61 15.18 6.27
N LEU A 240 -8.94 15.32 6.32
CA LEU A 240 -9.85 14.63 5.41
C LEU A 240 -9.66 15.06 3.96
N GLU A 241 -9.40 16.35 3.72
CA GLU A 241 -9.18 16.84 2.37
C GLU A 241 -7.95 16.15 1.78
N GLN A 242 -6.84 16.10 2.53
CA GLN A 242 -5.66 15.36 2.06
C GLN A 242 -5.94 13.86 1.84
N ALA A 243 -6.73 13.22 2.70
CA ALA A 243 -7.11 11.81 2.53
C ALA A 243 -7.98 11.60 1.28
N GLN A 244 -8.93 12.51 1.00
CA GLN A 244 -9.75 12.51 -0.20
C GLN A 244 -8.88 12.74 -1.45
N ASN A 245 -7.93 13.67 -1.40
CA ASN A 245 -6.98 13.96 -2.47
C ASN A 245 -6.18 12.71 -2.84
N VAL A 246 -5.67 12.00 -1.83
CA VAL A 246 -4.94 10.74 -2.01
C VAL A 246 -5.85 9.65 -2.59
N ALA A 247 -7.09 9.53 -2.12
CA ALA A 247 -8.07 8.58 -2.64
C ALA A 247 -8.35 8.81 -4.13
N LEU A 248 -8.62 10.06 -4.53
CA LEU A 248 -8.88 10.45 -5.92
C LEU A 248 -7.65 10.21 -6.81
N PHE A 249 -6.45 10.52 -6.31
CA PHE A 249 -5.21 10.23 -7.03
C PHE A 249 -5.05 8.74 -7.34
N PHE A 250 -5.21 7.86 -6.34
CA PHE A 250 -5.06 6.41 -6.58
C PHE A 250 -6.19 5.81 -7.43
N ARG A 251 -7.38 6.42 -7.46
CA ARG A 251 -8.42 6.06 -8.44
C ARG A 251 -7.97 6.32 -9.87
N GLU A 252 -7.34 7.47 -10.14
CA GLU A 252 -6.82 7.77 -11.48
C GLU A 252 -5.66 6.85 -11.84
N VAL A 253 -4.73 6.59 -10.91
CA VAL A 253 -3.66 5.58 -11.09
C VAL A 253 -4.26 4.22 -11.44
N LYS A 254 -5.28 3.77 -10.70
CA LYS A 254 -5.93 2.47 -10.91
C LYS A 254 -6.60 2.36 -12.28
N LYS A 255 -7.28 3.40 -12.73
CA LYS A 255 -7.88 3.46 -14.06
C LYS A 255 -6.83 3.24 -15.15
N HIS A 256 -5.65 3.83 -15.01
CA HIS A 256 -4.54 3.61 -15.94
C HIS A 256 -3.95 2.20 -15.84
N GLU A 257 -3.81 1.66 -14.63
CA GLU A 257 -3.35 0.27 -14.41
C GLU A 257 -4.30 -0.72 -15.11
N LEU A 258 -5.61 -0.58 -14.94
CA LEU A 258 -6.62 -1.40 -15.62
C LEU A 258 -6.58 -1.25 -17.14
N ASN A 259 -6.36 -0.04 -17.66
CA ASN A 259 -6.23 0.17 -19.10
C ASN A 259 -4.99 -0.52 -19.68
N ILE A 260 -3.87 -0.53 -18.95
CA ILE A 260 -2.67 -1.28 -19.33
C ILE A 260 -2.97 -2.78 -19.32
N LEU A 261 -3.59 -3.29 -18.26
CA LEU A 261 -3.95 -4.70 -18.13
C LEU A 261 -4.87 -5.17 -19.27
N ARG A 262 -5.90 -4.38 -19.61
CA ARG A 262 -6.86 -4.71 -20.68
C ARG A 262 -6.23 -4.71 -22.08
N LYS A 263 -5.17 -3.93 -22.29
CA LYS A 263 -4.42 -3.86 -23.55
C LYS A 263 -3.28 -4.88 -23.61
N SER A 264 -2.94 -5.50 -22.47
CA SER A 264 -1.87 -6.48 -22.41
C SER A 264 -2.36 -7.81 -23.00
N MET A 265 -1.88 -8.13 -24.20
CA MET A 265 -2.01 -9.47 -24.80
C MET A 265 -0.96 -10.45 -24.23
N GLU A 266 -0.07 -9.95 -23.37
CA GLU A 266 1.04 -10.71 -22.79
C GLU A 266 0.54 -11.60 -21.63
N ASN A 267 1.08 -12.82 -21.53
CA ASN A 267 0.93 -13.69 -20.34
C ASN A 267 1.65 -13.13 -19.08
N TYR A 268 2.22 -11.93 -19.19
CA TYR A 268 2.95 -11.24 -18.15
C TYR A 268 2.25 -9.93 -17.78
N VAL A 269 2.04 -9.74 -16.48
CA VAL A 269 1.54 -8.49 -15.92
C VAL A 269 2.71 -7.75 -15.30
N SER A 270 3.11 -6.65 -15.92
CA SER A 270 4.18 -5.80 -15.39
C SER A 270 3.79 -5.22 -14.04
N PRO A 271 4.69 -5.21 -13.03
CA PRO A 271 4.38 -4.65 -11.75
C PRO A 271 4.26 -3.13 -11.79
N VAL A 272 3.49 -2.56 -10.86
CA VAL A 272 3.48 -1.11 -10.61
C VAL A 272 4.57 -0.80 -9.58
N LEU A 273 5.46 0.14 -9.91
CA LEU A 273 6.51 0.59 -9.01
C LEU A 273 6.00 1.79 -8.20
N ILE A 274 5.98 1.65 -6.87
CA ILE A 274 5.55 2.70 -5.94
C ILE A 274 6.76 3.18 -5.14
N GLN A 275 7.10 4.45 -5.31
CA GLN A 275 8.21 5.11 -4.65
C GLN A 275 7.68 6.16 -3.67
N SER A 276 8.12 6.08 -2.42
CA SER A 276 8.00 7.19 -1.46
C SER A 276 9.35 7.44 -0.81
N PHE A 277 9.49 8.53 -0.05
CA PHE A 277 10.76 8.91 0.54
C PHE A 277 11.41 7.77 1.36
N ASP A 278 10.61 7.13 2.22
CA ASP A 278 10.99 6.03 3.12
C ASP A 278 10.47 4.64 2.67
N ALA A 279 9.55 4.60 1.71
CA ALA A 279 8.92 3.39 1.22
C ALA A 279 8.24 2.52 2.28
N ILE A 280 7.73 3.14 3.36
CA ILE A 280 7.01 2.44 4.42
C ILE A 280 5.60 2.99 4.66
N ASN A 281 5.40 4.31 4.72
CA ASN A 281 4.09 4.85 5.06
C ASN A 281 3.28 5.19 3.81
N ARG A 282 3.69 6.22 3.06
CA ARG A 282 2.99 6.65 1.83
C ARG A 282 2.88 5.52 0.80
N SER A 283 3.97 4.79 0.54
CA SER A 283 3.92 3.65 -0.39
C SER A 283 3.02 2.52 0.10
N ALA A 284 2.97 2.22 1.41
CA ALA A 284 2.07 1.18 1.92
C ALA A 284 0.61 1.61 1.82
N ILE A 285 0.28 2.86 2.14
CA ILE A 285 -1.06 3.42 1.96
C ILE A 285 -1.47 3.36 0.49
N GLY A 286 -0.55 3.74 -0.42
CA GLY A 286 -0.79 3.64 -1.86
C GLY A 286 -1.05 2.21 -2.33
N TRP A 287 -0.29 1.25 -1.81
CA TRP A 287 -0.52 -0.16 -2.07
C TRP A 287 -1.89 -0.62 -1.54
N VAL A 288 -2.26 -0.27 -0.30
CA VAL A 288 -3.58 -0.61 0.28
C VAL A 288 -4.71 0.00 -0.56
N ALA A 289 -4.57 1.25 -1.02
CA ALA A 289 -5.55 1.90 -1.88
C ALA A 289 -5.75 1.18 -3.22
N LEU A 290 -4.66 0.84 -3.92
CA LEU A 290 -4.71 0.14 -5.21
C LEU A 290 -5.28 -1.28 -5.08
N MET A 291 -4.96 -1.97 -3.98
CA MET A 291 -5.47 -3.28 -3.67
C MET A 291 -6.95 -3.25 -3.29
N LEU A 292 -7.37 -2.27 -2.48
CA LEU A 292 -8.78 -2.09 -2.13
C LEU A 292 -9.62 -1.80 -3.37
N LEU A 293 -9.18 -0.90 -4.25
CA LEU A 293 -9.90 -0.63 -5.51
C LEU A 293 -10.09 -1.89 -6.35
N ARG A 294 -9.07 -2.76 -6.40
CA ARG A 294 -9.16 -4.07 -7.07
C ARG A 294 -10.16 -5.00 -6.38
N ASP A 295 -10.14 -5.04 -5.06
CA ASP A 295 -10.95 -5.96 -4.26
C ASP A 295 -12.43 -5.56 -4.26
N VAL A 296 -12.73 -4.27 -4.20
CA VAL A 296 -14.10 -3.75 -4.35
C VAL A 296 -14.65 -4.09 -5.73
N GLU A 297 -13.88 -3.88 -6.80
CA GLU A 297 -14.32 -4.18 -8.17
C GLU A 297 -14.50 -5.68 -8.45
N LYS A 298 -13.63 -6.55 -7.92
CA LYS A 298 -13.62 -7.98 -8.26
C LYS A 298 -14.37 -8.87 -7.29
N ARG A 299 -14.47 -8.48 -6.02
CA ARG A 299 -14.89 -9.36 -4.92
C ARG A 299 -15.96 -8.75 -4.02
N GLU A 300 -16.33 -7.50 -4.24
CA GLU A 300 -17.23 -6.76 -3.34
C GLU A 300 -16.73 -6.86 -1.88
N CYS A 301 -15.43 -6.60 -1.66
CA CYS A 301 -14.75 -6.80 -0.38
C CYS A 301 -14.10 -5.51 0.15
N PHE A 302 -14.27 -5.22 1.46
CA PHE A 302 -13.74 -4.03 2.15
C PHE A 302 -12.83 -4.35 3.34
N ASP A 303 -11.90 -5.30 3.19
CA ASP A 303 -11.05 -5.69 4.31
C ASP A 303 -9.77 -4.86 4.44
N VAL A 304 -9.94 -3.58 4.74
CA VAL A 304 -8.82 -2.65 4.95
C VAL A 304 -7.85 -3.12 6.04
N PRO A 305 -8.29 -3.59 7.23
CA PRO A 305 -7.39 -4.11 8.25
C PRO A 305 -6.51 -5.27 7.76
N ASN A 306 -7.08 -6.20 6.99
CA ASN A 306 -6.31 -7.32 6.44
C ASN A 306 -5.29 -6.84 5.39
N LEU A 307 -5.67 -5.92 4.49
CA LEU A 307 -4.72 -5.31 3.56
C LEU A 307 -3.56 -4.63 4.30
N MET A 308 -3.85 -3.84 5.35
CA MET A 308 -2.81 -3.24 6.19
C MET A 308 -1.89 -4.30 6.82
N LYS A 309 -2.46 -5.37 7.39
CA LYS A 309 -1.71 -6.48 7.96
C LYS A 309 -0.80 -7.17 6.92
N LEU A 310 -1.28 -7.35 5.69
CA LEU A 310 -0.52 -7.97 4.61
C LEU A 310 0.66 -7.11 4.17
N ILE A 311 0.47 -5.79 4.03
CA ILE A 311 1.57 -4.89 3.69
C ILE A 311 2.58 -4.79 4.82
N MET A 312 2.15 -4.72 6.09
CA MET A 312 3.03 -4.69 7.26
C MET A 312 3.90 -5.95 7.38
N LYS A 313 3.34 -7.12 7.07
CA LYS A 313 4.10 -8.39 6.99
C LYS A 313 5.06 -8.42 5.82
N SER A 314 4.73 -7.73 4.72
CA SER A 314 5.52 -7.77 3.50
C SER A 314 6.67 -6.79 3.57
N ARG A 315 6.39 -5.54 3.95
CA ARG A 315 7.31 -4.42 4.08
C ARG A 315 7.36 -3.95 5.53
N MET A 316 8.46 -4.25 6.21
CA MET A 316 8.64 -3.90 7.63
C MET A 316 8.66 -2.38 7.83
N GLY A 317 8.19 -1.92 8.99
CA GLY A 317 8.02 -0.49 9.27
C GLY A 317 6.80 0.18 8.62
N SER A 318 6.02 -0.54 7.80
CA SER A 318 4.83 0.06 7.15
C SER A 318 3.77 0.47 8.16
N ILE A 319 3.08 1.60 7.88
CA ILE A 319 1.99 2.14 8.70
C ILE A 319 2.45 2.25 10.17
N SER A 320 3.60 2.90 10.37
CA SER A 320 4.34 2.86 11.62
C SER A 320 3.68 3.63 12.77
N THR A 321 2.78 4.56 12.47
CA THR A 321 2.15 5.42 13.48
C THR A 321 0.64 5.31 13.45
N TYR A 322 -0.02 5.60 14.58
CA TYR A 322 -1.47 5.62 14.65
C TYR A 322 -2.08 6.67 13.70
N TYR A 323 -1.37 7.78 13.45
CA TYR A 323 -1.79 8.74 12.43
C TYR A 323 -1.84 8.08 11.05
N GLN A 324 -0.79 7.37 10.63
CA GLN A 324 -0.77 6.70 9.32
C GLN A 324 -1.85 5.62 9.21
N PHE A 325 -2.13 4.90 10.31
CA PHE A 325 -3.23 3.95 10.37
C PHE A 325 -4.58 4.62 10.13
N CYS A 326 -4.89 5.69 10.88
CA CYS A 326 -6.14 6.43 10.69
C CYS A 326 -6.21 7.10 9.31
N PHE A 327 -5.11 7.66 8.82
CA PHE A 327 -5.05 8.27 7.50
C PHE A 327 -5.32 7.24 6.41
N CYS A 328 -4.73 6.05 6.49
CA CYS A 328 -4.99 4.95 5.57
C CYS A 328 -6.46 4.53 5.58
N MET A 329 -7.09 4.43 6.77
CA MET A 329 -8.53 4.18 6.89
C MET A 329 -9.35 5.26 6.20
N ALA A 330 -9.03 6.54 6.40
CA ALA A 330 -9.72 7.66 5.78
C ALA A 330 -9.64 7.59 4.25
N VAL A 331 -8.46 7.34 3.69
CA VAL A 331 -8.25 7.15 2.24
C VAL A 331 -9.16 6.04 1.71
N CYS A 332 -9.18 4.88 2.39
CA CYS A 332 -10.00 3.75 1.99
C CYS A 332 -11.50 4.03 2.06
N LEU A 333 -11.97 4.73 3.11
CA LEU A 333 -13.37 5.13 3.24
C LEU A 333 -13.79 6.12 2.15
N HIS A 334 -12.90 7.07 1.79
CA HIS A 334 -13.12 7.94 0.64
C HIS A 334 -13.23 7.14 -0.67
N ILE A 335 -12.36 6.15 -0.88
CA ILE A 335 -12.48 5.22 -2.02
C ILE A 335 -13.85 4.53 -2.03
N GLY A 336 -14.27 3.92 -0.90
CA GLY A 336 -15.54 3.21 -0.79
C GLY A 336 -16.76 4.09 -1.05
N LYS A 337 -16.72 5.35 -0.58
CA LYS A 337 -17.72 6.39 -0.88
C LYS A 337 -17.78 6.69 -2.37
N ASP A 338 -16.62 6.98 -2.96
CA ASP A 338 -16.47 7.44 -4.33
C ASP A 338 -16.85 6.42 -5.40
N VAL A 339 -16.62 5.14 -5.12
CA VAL A 339 -17.04 4.03 -6.00
C VAL A 339 -18.49 3.60 -5.74
N LYS A 340 -19.21 4.34 -4.87
CA LYS A 340 -20.62 4.14 -4.51
C LYS A 340 -20.95 2.74 -3.98
N TRP A 341 -19.96 2.06 -3.41
CA TRP A 341 -20.21 0.74 -2.86
C TRP A 341 -20.85 0.80 -1.45
N CYS A 342 -20.50 1.81 -0.65
CA CYS A 342 -20.93 1.97 0.75
C CYS A 342 -21.17 3.43 1.17
N GLU A 343 -21.64 4.30 0.26
CA GLU A 343 -21.56 5.75 0.42
C GLU A 343 -22.01 6.28 1.80
N ASN A 344 -23.16 5.83 2.30
CA ASN A 344 -23.70 6.28 3.59
C ASN A 344 -22.85 5.82 4.78
N ASP A 345 -22.48 4.54 4.82
CA ASP A 345 -21.68 3.97 5.91
C ASP A 345 -20.28 4.59 5.96
N CYS A 346 -19.71 4.80 4.77
CA CYS A 346 -18.40 5.39 4.58
C CYS A 346 -18.41 6.89 4.97
N ASN A 347 -19.49 7.64 4.68
CA ASN A 347 -19.68 9.01 5.20
C ASN A 347 -19.78 9.08 6.73
N ASN A 348 -20.53 8.15 7.35
CA ASN A 348 -20.69 8.09 8.79
C ASN A 348 -19.35 7.79 9.48
N ALA A 349 -18.60 6.80 8.96
CA ALA A 349 -17.29 6.43 9.48
C ALA A 349 -16.25 7.57 9.37
N LEU A 350 -16.24 8.30 8.24
CA LEU A 350 -15.34 9.44 8.05
C LEU A 350 -15.60 10.54 9.09
N THR A 351 -16.87 10.84 9.38
CA THR A 351 -17.25 11.84 10.38
C THR A 351 -16.70 11.49 11.77
N GLU A 352 -16.86 10.23 12.19
CA GLU A 352 -16.38 9.73 13.49
C GLU A 352 -14.85 9.63 13.62
N LEU A 353 -14.19 9.30 12.50
CA LEU A 353 -12.73 9.24 12.44
C LEU A 353 -12.15 10.65 12.65
N THR A 354 -12.77 11.66 12.02
CA THR A 354 -12.34 13.07 11.96
C THR A 354 -12.37 13.77 13.31
N ALA A 355 -13.45 13.60 14.07
CA ALA A 355 -13.64 14.27 15.36
C ALA A 355 -12.53 13.95 16.40
N LYS A 356 -11.70 12.93 16.16
CA LYS A 356 -10.77 12.36 17.15
C LYS A 356 -9.36 12.07 16.63
N PHE A 357 -8.94 12.67 15.50
CA PHE A 357 -7.53 12.65 15.04
C PHE A 357 -6.56 13.37 16.01
N GLY A 358 -7.07 13.99 17.09
CA GLY A 358 -6.37 14.96 17.94
C GLY A 358 -5.50 14.43 19.08
N ASP A 359 -5.86 13.36 19.78
CA ASP A 359 -5.53 13.33 21.22
C ASP A 359 -4.41 12.41 21.72
N ARG A 360 -3.43 12.02 20.88
CA ARG A 360 -2.22 11.36 21.41
C ARG A 360 -0.95 11.81 20.71
N LYS A 361 0.00 12.33 21.52
CA LYS A 361 1.43 12.29 21.20
C LYS A 361 1.81 10.82 21.08
N LEU A 362 1.98 10.36 19.85
CA LEU A 362 2.66 9.10 19.57
C LEU A 362 4.11 9.30 19.98
N ASN A 363 4.61 8.48 20.90
CA ASN A 363 6.05 8.39 21.12
C ASN A 363 6.70 8.13 19.76
N GLU A 364 7.60 9.02 19.37
CA GLU A 364 8.24 9.15 18.05
C GLU A 364 9.15 7.98 17.65
N LEU A 365 9.02 6.84 18.30
CA LEU A 365 9.89 5.69 18.09
C LEU A 365 9.02 4.48 17.77
N GLY A 366 8.62 4.40 16.49
CA GLY A 366 8.53 3.10 15.84
C GLY A 366 9.94 2.53 15.74
N ASN A 367 10.43 1.99 16.86
CA ASN A 367 11.80 1.51 17.12
C ASN A 367 12.66 1.31 15.85
N VAL A 368 13.41 2.35 15.50
CA VAL A 368 14.78 2.16 15.04
C VAL A 368 15.60 2.31 16.32
N ALA A 369 15.91 1.18 16.95
CA ALA A 369 16.76 1.19 18.13
C ALA A 369 18.14 1.76 17.73
N VAL A 370 18.68 2.60 18.63
CA VAL A 370 20.02 3.19 18.61
C VAL A 370 21.09 2.15 18.29
#